data_AF-I3S3M5-F1
#
_entry.id   AF-I3S3M5-F1
#
_cell.length_a   1.000
_cell.length_b   1.000
_cell.length_c   1.000
_cell.angle_alpha   90.00
_cell.angle_beta   90.00
_cell.angle_gamma   90.00
#
_symmetry.space_group_name_H-M   'P 1'
#
loop_
_entity.id
_entity.type
_entity.pdbx_description
1 polymer ?
#
loop_
_entity_poly.entity_id
_entity_poly.type
_entity_poly.pdbx_seq_one_letter_code
_entity_poly.pdbx_strand_id
1 'polypeptide(L)'
;MISLNPILLLLISVFLFIFFLFKFVTAYGDFTLMSKKQPKREEIEDKVVWITGASRGIGEILAKQLASLGAKLIISARNEDDLIRVRTQLKGKHAPDGVKVLPLDLSSGEDSLRQAVEKAESFFSGFWC
;
A
#
# COMPACT_ATOMS: atom_id res chain seq x y z
N MET A 1 -23.81 50.74 -11.58
CA MET A 1 -23.20 49.93 -10.50
C MET A 1 -24.26 48.95 -9.99
N ILE A 2 -24.17 47.67 -10.34
CA ILE A 2 -25.16 46.66 -9.93
C ILE A 2 -24.85 46.27 -8.48
N SER A 3 -25.70 46.67 -7.54
CA SER A 3 -25.63 46.25 -6.14
C SER A 3 -26.07 44.78 -6.05
N LEU A 4 -25.13 43.85 -5.85
CA LEU A 4 -25.48 42.46 -5.56
C LEU A 4 -26.18 42.38 -4.20
N ASN A 5 -27.31 41.68 -4.15
CA ASN A 5 -28.07 41.45 -2.93
C ASN A 5 -27.24 40.61 -1.94
N PRO A 6 -27.04 41.03 -0.67
CA PRO A 6 -26.27 40.28 0.32
C PRO A 6 -26.82 38.87 0.56
N ILE A 7 -28.12 38.65 0.39
CA ILE A 7 -28.75 37.33 0.49
C ILE A 7 -28.27 36.41 -0.65
N LEU A 8 -28.10 36.96 -1.85
CA LEU A 8 -27.62 36.21 -3.02
C LEU A 8 -26.16 35.76 -2.83
N LEU A 9 -25.31 36.62 -2.25
CA LEU A 9 -23.92 36.28 -1.92
C LEU A 9 -23.82 35.15 -0.87
N LEU A 10 -24.69 35.17 0.14
CA LEU A 10 -24.76 34.11 1.15
C LEU A 10 -25.17 32.77 0.53
N LEU A 11 -26.19 32.77 -0.33
CA LEU A 11 -26.65 31.55 -1.02
C LEU A 11 -25.55 30.96 -1.93
N ILE A 12 -24.82 31.79 -2.66
CA ILE A 12 -23.70 31.35 -3.50
C ILE A 12 -22.58 30.77 -2.63
N SER A 13 -22.24 31.40 -1.50
CA SER A 13 -21.22 30.91 -0.58
C SER A 13 -21.59 29.54 0.01
N VAL A 14 -22.84 29.37 0.46
CA VAL A 14 -23.33 28.08 0.98
C VAL A 14 -23.32 27.01 -0.11
N PHE A 15 -23.74 27.35 -1.33
CA PHE A 15 -23.70 26.42 -2.45
C PHE A 15 -22.27 25.99 -2.80
N LEU A 16 -21.33 26.93 -2.86
CA LEU A 16 -19.92 26.63 -3.10
C LEU A 16 -19.32 25.79 -1.98
N PHE A 17 -19.69 26.05 -0.72
CA PHE A 17 -19.25 25.27 0.42
C PHE A 17 -19.79 23.83 0.37
N ILE A 18 -21.08 23.64 0.08
CA ILE A 18 -21.69 22.31 -0.09
C ILE A 18 -21.06 21.58 -1.28
N PHE A 19 -20.83 22.27 -2.40
CA PHE A 19 -20.15 21.71 -3.56
C PHE A 19 -18.72 21.28 -3.24
N PHE A 20 -17.97 22.12 -2.52
CA PHE A 20 -16.60 21.81 -2.11
C PHE A 20 -16.57 20.66 -1.11
N LEU A 21 -17.54 20.60 -0.18
CA LEU A 21 -17.68 19.50 0.78
C LEU A 21 -18.06 18.20 0.08
N PHE A 22 -18.94 18.23 -0.92
CA PHE A 22 -19.26 17.07 -1.76
C PHE A 22 -18.04 16.61 -2.55
N LYS A 23 -17.32 17.54 -3.20
CA LYS A 23 -16.06 17.24 -3.90
C LYS A 23 -15.03 16.62 -2.95
N PHE A 24 -14.88 17.17 -1.74
CA PHE A 24 -13.99 16.65 -0.72
C PHE A 24 -14.38 15.24 -0.29
N VAL A 25 -15.66 14.97 -0.04
CA VAL A 25 -16.17 13.63 0.31
C VAL A 25 -15.91 12.63 -0.82
N THR A 26 -16.15 13.01 -2.08
CA THR A 26 -15.88 12.13 -3.24
C THR A 26 -14.39 11.98 -3.56
N ALA A 27 -13.54 12.95 -3.20
CA ALA A 27 -12.11 12.92 -3.47
C ALA A 27 -11.33 12.11 -2.42
N TYR A 28 -11.77 12.13 -1.16
CA TYR A 28 -11.15 11.36 -0.08
C TYR A 28 -11.78 9.97 0.10
N GLY A 29 -13.04 9.81 -0.31
CA GLY A 29 -13.80 8.57 -0.19
C GLY A 29 -14.02 7.90 -1.54
N ASP A 30 -12.96 7.38 -2.14
CA ASP A 30 -13.12 6.46 -3.27
C ASP A 30 -13.73 5.14 -2.77
N PHE A 31 -15.07 5.10 -2.67
CA PHE A 31 -15.84 3.89 -2.37
C PHE A 31 -15.61 2.77 -3.41
N THR A 32 -14.97 3.08 -4.54
CA THR A 32 -14.52 2.07 -5.52
C THR A 32 -13.61 1.02 -4.88
N LEU A 33 -12.78 1.39 -3.90
CA LEU A 33 -11.95 0.43 -3.15
C LEU A 33 -12.78 -0.51 -2.28
N MET A 34 -13.90 -0.04 -1.70
CA MET A 34 -14.80 -0.88 -0.91
C MET A 34 -15.70 -1.77 -1.78
N SER A 35 -15.91 -1.39 -3.05
CA SER A 35 -16.66 -2.18 -4.02
C SER A 35 -15.85 -3.32 -4.64
N LYS A 36 -14.52 -3.34 -4.50
CA LYS A 36 -13.69 -4.42 -5.02
C LYS A 36 -13.78 -5.66 -4.12
N LYS A 37 -14.21 -6.77 -4.72
CA LYS A 37 -14.27 -8.08 -4.08
C LYS A 37 -12.86 -8.47 -3.60
N GLN A 38 -12.79 -9.14 -2.45
CA GLN A 38 -11.52 -9.68 -1.92
C GLN A 38 -10.82 -10.54 -2.98
N PRO A 39 -9.49 -10.42 -3.15
CA PRO A 39 -8.77 -11.19 -4.15
C PRO A 39 -8.94 -12.68 -3.87
N LYS A 40 -9.19 -13.46 -4.92
CA LYS A 40 -9.28 -14.90 -4.80
C LYS A 40 -7.90 -15.49 -4.57
N ARG A 41 -7.82 -16.61 -3.85
CA ARG A 41 -6.54 -17.27 -3.54
C ARG A 41 -5.77 -17.63 -4.83
N GLU A 42 -6.47 -18.07 -5.86
CA GLU A 42 -5.86 -18.48 -7.13
C GLU A 42 -5.17 -17.33 -7.88
N GLU A 43 -5.53 -16.08 -7.59
CA GLU A 43 -4.93 -14.89 -8.21
C GLU A 43 -3.61 -14.48 -7.51
N ILE A 44 -3.45 -14.87 -6.25
CA ILE A 44 -2.37 -14.42 -5.36
C ILE A 44 -1.36 -15.54 -5.06
N GLU A 45 -1.81 -16.79 -5.04
CA GLU A 45 -0.96 -17.92 -4.71
C GLU A 45 0.27 -17.99 -5.64
N ASP A 46 1.44 -18.22 -5.05
CA ASP A 46 2.75 -18.29 -5.72
C ASP A 46 3.22 -17.03 -6.47
N LYS A 47 2.44 -15.94 -6.44
CA LYS A 47 2.88 -14.62 -6.91
C LYS A 47 3.92 -14.02 -5.97
N VAL A 48 4.86 -13.30 -6.56
CA VAL A 48 5.88 -12.53 -5.81
C VAL A 48 5.29 -11.16 -5.51
N VAL A 49 5.23 -10.80 -4.23
CA VAL A 49 4.77 -9.49 -3.77
C VAL A 49 5.84 -8.83 -2.91
N TRP A 50 6.24 -7.62 -3.28
CA TRP A 50 7.17 -6.80 -2.52
C TRP A 50 6.41 -5.73 -1.74
N ILE A 51 6.50 -5.77 -0.40
CA ILE A 51 5.79 -4.88 0.51
C ILE A 51 6.80 -3.93 1.15
N THR A 52 6.64 -2.63 0.92
CA THR A 52 7.36 -1.57 1.64
C THR A 52 6.57 -1.13 2.87
N GLY A 53 7.27 -0.66 3.91
CA GLY A 53 6.63 -0.30 5.19
C GLY A 53 6.06 -1.51 5.95
N ALA A 54 6.59 -2.72 5.72
CA ALA A 54 6.04 -3.97 6.26
C ALA A 54 6.25 -4.16 7.77
N SER A 55 7.01 -3.28 8.44
CA SER A 55 7.38 -3.42 9.85
C SER A 55 6.26 -3.16 10.85
N ARG A 56 5.15 -2.52 10.45
CA ARG A 56 4.01 -2.20 11.32
C ARG A 56 2.76 -1.81 10.54
N GLY A 57 1.63 -1.70 11.25
CA GLY A 57 0.39 -1.11 10.74
C GLY A 57 -0.16 -1.85 9.52
N ILE A 58 -0.52 -1.10 8.48
CA ILE A 58 -1.14 -1.64 7.27
C ILE A 58 -0.22 -2.64 6.56
N GLY A 59 1.08 -2.32 6.44
CA GLY A 59 2.04 -3.19 5.76
C GLY A 59 2.21 -4.55 6.45
N GLU A 60 2.21 -4.57 7.79
CA GLU A 60 2.29 -5.81 8.56
C GLU A 60 1.02 -6.68 8.39
N ILE A 61 -0.16 -6.06 8.46
CA ILE A 61 -1.44 -6.76 8.26
C ILE A 61 -1.53 -7.30 6.83
N LEU A 62 -1.11 -6.50 5.85
CA LEU A 62 -1.08 -6.90 4.44
C LEU A 62 -0.14 -8.09 4.22
N ALA A 63 1.06 -8.08 4.83
CA ALA A 63 1.99 -9.20 4.78
C ALA A 63 1.38 -10.49 5.35
N LYS A 64 0.68 -10.39 6.49
CA LYS A 64 -0.04 -11.52 7.12
C LYS A 64 -1.12 -12.08 6.18
N GLN A 65 -1.93 -11.21 5.58
CA GLN A 65 -2.99 -11.63 4.66
C GLN A 65 -2.43 -12.29 3.39
N LEU A 66 -1.47 -11.67 2.72
CA LEU A 66 -0.87 -12.21 1.49
C LEU A 66 -0.09 -13.52 1.74
N ALA A 67 0.60 -13.62 2.88
CA ALA A 67 1.24 -14.88 3.29
C ALA A 67 0.19 -16.00 3.45
N SER A 68 -0.95 -15.71 4.09
CA SER A 68 -2.03 -16.69 4.29
C SER A 68 -2.66 -17.16 2.98
N LEU A 69 -2.65 -16.31 1.95
CA LEU A 69 -3.08 -16.62 0.59
C LEU A 69 -2.02 -17.37 -0.23
N GLY A 70 -0.82 -17.61 0.32
CA GLY A 70 0.23 -18.37 -0.34
C GLY A 70 1.12 -17.56 -1.28
N ALA A 71 1.17 -16.23 -1.13
CA ALA A 71 2.13 -15.39 -1.86
C ALA A 71 3.57 -15.63 -1.39
N LYS A 72 4.53 -15.40 -2.29
CA LYS A 72 5.96 -15.28 -1.98
C LYS A 72 6.25 -13.83 -1.67
N LEU A 73 6.82 -13.55 -0.50
CA LEU A 73 6.93 -12.17 -0.01
C LEU A 73 8.38 -11.69 0.06
N ILE A 74 8.58 -10.44 -0.35
CA ILE A 74 9.72 -9.60 0.04
C ILE A 74 9.15 -8.52 0.97
N ILE A 75 9.67 -8.41 2.19
CA ILE A 75 9.26 -7.40 3.16
C ILE A 75 10.38 -6.39 3.40
N SER A 76 10.03 -5.10 3.35
CA SER A 76 10.98 -3.99 3.43
C SER A 76 10.52 -2.89 4.37
N ALA A 77 11.48 -2.38 5.13
CA ALA A 77 11.38 -1.22 6.03
C ALA A 77 12.81 -0.80 6.42
N ARG A 78 12.94 0.31 7.15
CA ARG A 78 14.24 0.83 7.59
C ARG A 78 14.91 0.00 8.68
N ASN A 79 14.14 -0.64 9.57
CA ASN A 79 14.65 -1.42 10.69
C ASN A 79 14.51 -2.92 10.40
N GLU A 80 15.62 -3.63 10.38
CA GLU A 80 15.68 -5.07 10.07
C GLU A 80 15.11 -5.94 11.19
N ASP A 81 15.33 -5.60 12.46
CA ASP A 81 14.82 -6.36 13.61
C ASP A 81 13.29 -6.40 13.63
N ASP A 82 12.66 -5.26 13.34
CA ASP A 82 11.20 -5.16 13.17
C ASP A 82 10.71 -6.08 12.03
N LEU A 83 11.45 -6.17 10.92
CA LEU A 83 11.09 -7.05 9.79
C LEU A 83 11.27 -8.53 10.16
N ILE A 84 12.32 -8.88 10.89
CA ILE A 84 12.55 -10.24 11.38
C ILE A 84 11.41 -10.65 12.32
N ARG A 85 10.97 -9.76 13.23
CA ARG A 85 9.80 -9.96 14.08
C ARG A 85 8.55 -10.21 13.25
N VAL A 86 8.30 -9.41 12.21
CA VAL A 86 7.13 -9.59 11.35
C VAL A 86 7.21 -10.93 10.63
N ARG A 87 8.36 -11.27 10.02
CA ARG A 87 8.58 -12.54 9.32
C ARG A 87 8.24 -13.76 10.18
N THR A 88 8.70 -13.79 11.44
CA THR A 88 8.44 -14.94 12.34
C THR A 88 6.98 -15.09 12.73
N GLN A 89 6.18 -14.02 12.62
CA GLN A 89 4.73 -14.06 12.86
C GLN A 89 3.92 -14.48 11.61
N LEU A 90 4.51 -14.44 10.41
CA LEU A 90 3.83 -14.79 9.18
C LEU A 90 3.55 -16.29 9.12
N LYS A 91 2.37 -16.64 8.62
CA LYS A 91 1.92 -18.03 8.41
C LYS A 91 1.38 -18.16 6.99
N GLY A 92 1.75 -19.24 6.32
CA GLY A 92 1.37 -19.43 4.91
C GLY A 92 2.23 -20.47 4.23
N LYS A 93 1.92 -20.74 2.96
CA LYS A 93 2.62 -21.74 2.13
C LYS A 93 4.14 -21.54 2.09
N HIS A 94 4.59 -20.28 2.03
CA HIS A 94 6.00 -19.90 1.91
C HIS A 94 6.55 -19.24 3.19
N ALA A 95 5.77 -19.13 4.26
CA ALA A 95 6.18 -18.43 5.48
C ALA A 95 6.47 -19.42 6.62
N PRO A 96 7.48 -19.16 7.47
CA PRO A 96 8.32 -17.96 7.48
C PRO A 96 9.56 -18.03 6.57
N ASP A 97 10.02 -19.23 6.20
CA ASP A 97 11.37 -19.44 5.63
C ASP A 97 11.54 -18.92 4.19
N GLY A 98 10.47 -18.92 3.40
CA GLY A 98 10.44 -18.38 2.04
C GLY A 98 10.27 -16.86 1.98
N VAL A 99 10.00 -16.19 3.10
CA VAL A 99 9.85 -14.72 3.15
C VAL A 99 11.21 -14.05 3.20
N LYS A 100 11.45 -13.15 2.24
CA LYS A 100 12.71 -12.42 2.12
C LYS A 100 12.64 -11.08 2.84
N VAL A 101 13.66 -10.80 3.64
CA VAL A 101 13.81 -9.53 4.37
C VAL A 101 14.79 -8.66 3.57
N LEU A 102 14.38 -7.44 3.25
CA LEU A 102 15.20 -6.49 2.51
C LEU A 102 15.07 -5.11 3.16
N PRO A 103 16.03 -4.72 4.04
CA PRO A 103 16.06 -3.37 4.57
C PRO A 103 16.10 -2.34 3.44
N LEU A 104 15.24 -1.33 3.52
CA LEU A 104 15.10 -0.32 2.48
C LEU A 104 14.75 1.01 3.13
N ASP A 105 15.53 2.04 2.80
CA ASP A 105 15.12 3.42 2.97
C ASP A 105 14.65 3.98 1.63
N LEU A 106 13.45 4.56 1.60
CA LEU A 106 12.91 5.15 0.37
C LEU A 106 13.45 6.57 0.13
N SER A 107 14.10 7.18 1.12
CA SER A 107 14.73 8.49 1.00
C SER A 107 16.20 8.47 0.56
N SER A 108 16.84 7.30 0.41
CA SER A 108 18.28 7.18 0.18
C SER A 108 18.75 7.43 -1.26
N GLY A 109 17.88 7.97 -2.12
CA GLY A 109 18.22 8.36 -3.49
C GLY A 109 18.13 7.22 -4.52
N GLU A 110 18.17 7.59 -5.80
CA GLU A 110 17.88 6.69 -6.93
C GLU A 110 18.87 5.51 -7.03
N ASP A 111 20.18 5.76 -6.86
CA ASP A 111 21.19 4.70 -6.95
C ASP A 111 21.01 3.62 -5.86
N SER A 112 20.63 4.04 -4.65
CA SER A 112 20.34 3.11 -3.56
C SER A 112 19.09 2.29 -3.85
N LEU A 113 18.07 2.90 -4.45
CA LEU A 113 16.85 2.20 -4.84
C LEU A 113 17.12 1.18 -5.95
N ARG A 114 17.97 1.53 -6.93
CA ARG A 114 18.35 0.62 -8.01
C ARG A 114 19.01 -0.64 -7.48
N GLN A 115 19.95 -0.49 -6.54
CA GLN A 115 20.60 -1.63 -5.88
C GLN A 115 19.60 -2.48 -5.09
N ALA A 116 18.61 -1.86 -4.44
CA ALA A 116 17.56 -2.58 -3.73
C ALA A 116 16.65 -3.39 -4.68
N VAL A 117 16.32 -2.83 -5.84
CA VAL A 117 15.57 -3.52 -6.90
C VAL A 117 16.35 -4.73 -7.42
N GLU A 118 17.62 -4.54 -7.80
CA GLU A 118 18.50 -5.62 -8.26
C GLU A 118 18.58 -6.77 -7.21
N LYS A 119 18.71 -6.40 -5.93
CA LYS A 119 18.70 -7.38 -4.82
C LYS A 119 17.35 -8.07 -4.67
N ALA A 120 16.24 -7.35 -4.78
CA ALA A 120 14.89 -7.91 -4.72
C ALA A 120 14.65 -8.91 -5.86
N GLU A 121 15.06 -8.57 -7.08
CA GLU A 121 14.96 -9.42 -8.26
C GLU A 121 15.78 -10.70 -8.13
N SER A 122 16.98 -10.60 -7.54
CA SER A 122 17.87 -11.76 -7.31
C SER A 122 17.25 -12.84 -6.41
N PHE A 123 16.28 -12.49 -5.56
CA PHE A 123 15.61 -13.45 -4.70
C PHE A 123 14.66 -14.40 -5.44
N PHE A 124 14.09 -13.94 -6.56
CA PHE A 124 13.08 -14.68 -7.33
C PHE A 124 13.35 -14.55 -8.84
N SER A 125 14.56 -14.90 -9.25
CA SER A 125 14.99 -14.91 -10.66
C SER A 125 14.02 -15.72 -11.53
N GLY A 126 13.42 -15.06 -12.53
CA GLY A 126 12.55 -15.70 -13.54
C GLY A 126 11.05 -15.36 -13.49
N PHE A 127 10.58 -14.50 -12.58
CA PHE A 127 9.15 -14.16 -12.45
C PHE A 127 8.77 -12.74 -12.94
N TRP A 128 9.75 -11.93 -13.32
CA TRP A 128 9.57 -10.52 -13.73
C TRP A 128 9.54 -10.37 -15.27
N CYS A 129 8.79 -11.22 -15.98
CA CYS A 129 8.57 -11.09 -17.41
C CYS A 129 7.11 -11.36 -17.78
#